data_AF-A0A4Q3V6V0-F1
#
_entry.id   AF-A0A4Q3V6V0-F1
#
_cell.length_a   1.000
_cell.length_b   1.000
_cell.length_c   1.000
_cell.angle_alpha   90.00
_cell.angle_beta   90.00
_cell.angle_gamma   90.00
#
_symmetry.space_group_name_H-M   'P 1'
#
loop_
_entity.id
_entity.type
_entity.pdbx_description
1 polymer ?
#
loop_
_entity_poly.entity_id
_entity_poly.type
_entity_poly.pdbx_seq_one_letter_code
_entity_poly.pdbx_strand_id
1 'polypeptide(L)'
;MPLTLFQNITEELTQLEKETLVPMLVDTLSFTHSKNRHIGKHICAWFNASGHKVSEVRLRKMINYIRVLNVQQGVEFNLGGKVVIGAGNGYFVTDEIEIVKDQIDSLQGRVDSMKAVIDSLKAQLENLKYRSKCKEQ
;
A
#
# COMPACT_ATOMS: atom_id res chain seq x y z
N MET A 1 -14.11 2.35 23.04
CA MET A 1 -13.49 3.11 21.94
C MET A 1 -13.95 2.46 20.64
N PRO A 2 -14.54 3.19 19.69
CA PRO A 2 -14.96 2.61 18.41
C PRO A 2 -13.74 2.16 17.59
N LEU A 3 -13.89 1.07 16.83
CA LEU A 3 -12.86 0.60 15.91
C LEU A 3 -12.68 1.61 14.77
N THR A 4 -11.45 2.09 14.54
CA THR A 4 -11.13 2.87 13.35
C THR A 4 -11.11 1.91 12.15
N LEU A 5 -12.05 2.10 11.22
CA LEU A 5 -12.16 1.25 10.04
C LEU A 5 -11.04 1.56 9.04
N PHE A 6 -10.67 0.56 8.23
CA PHE A 6 -9.70 0.71 7.15
C PHE A 6 -10.02 1.92 6.26
N GLN A 7 -11.29 2.11 5.91
CA GLN A 7 -11.77 3.23 5.09
C GLN A 7 -11.44 4.61 5.68
N ASN A 8 -11.48 4.75 7.01
CA ASN A 8 -11.17 6.01 7.71
C ASN A 8 -9.67 6.32 7.69
N ILE A 9 -8.83 5.29 7.57
CA ILE A 9 -7.38 5.40 7.41
C ILE A 9 -7.03 5.50 5.90
N THR A 10 -7.99 5.17 5.03
CA THR A 10 -7.82 5.12 3.60
C THR A 10 -8.63 6.12 2.79
N GLU A 11 -8.69 7.37 3.23
CA GLU A 11 -9.16 8.49 2.41
C GLU A 11 -8.34 8.62 1.11
N GLU A 12 -9.00 8.95 0.00
CA GLU A 12 -8.38 9.17 -1.32
C GLU A 12 -7.18 10.14 -1.25
N LEU A 13 -6.26 10.05 -2.22
CA LEU A 13 -5.18 11.04 -2.33
C LEU A 13 -5.76 12.42 -2.64
N THR A 14 -5.28 13.45 -1.95
CA THR A 14 -5.63 14.85 -2.22
C THR A 14 -5.02 15.31 -3.55
N GLN A 15 -5.51 16.43 -4.07
CA GLN A 15 -4.96 17.02 -5.30
C GLN A 15 -3.48 17.39 -5.14
N LEU A 16 -3.09 18.01 -4.01
CA LEU A 16 -1.69 18.32 -3.68
C LEU A 16 -0.80 17.07 -3.75
N GLU A 17 -1.28 15.94 -3.24
CA GLU A 17 -0.49 14.71 -3.25
C GLU A 17 -0.35 14.15 -4.66
N LYS A 18 -1.42 14.18 -5.45
CA LYS A 18 -1.40 13.71 -6.84
C LYS A 18 -0.50 14.56 -7.73
N GLU A 19 -0.55 15.88 -7.56
CA GLU A 19 0.10 16.84 -8.45
C GLU A 19 1.52 17.24 -8.00
N THR A 20 1.87 17.05 -6.73
CA THR A 20 3.18 17.46 -6.19
C THR A 20 3.93 16.29 -5.55
N LEU A 21 3.33 15.62 -4.56
CA LEU A 21 4.08 14.61 -3.79
C LEU A 21 4.33 13.33 -4.56
N VAL A 22 3.39 12.89 -5.40
CA VAL A 22 3.54 11.72 -6.25
C VAL A 22 4.66 11.94 -7.28
N PRO A 23 4.71 13.06 -8.04
CA PRO A 23 5.85 13.35 -8.92
C PRO A 23 7.19 13.37 -8.20
N MET A 24 7.26 14.01 -7.02
CA MET A 24 8.46 14.02 -6.17
C MET A 24 8.90 12.60 -5.76
N LEU A 25 7.94 11.73 -5.42
CA LEU A 25 8.20 10.33 -5.10
C LEU A 25 8.69 9.54 -6.32
N VAL A 26 8.08 9.75 -7.48
CA VAL A 26 8.48 9.11 -8.75
C VAL A 26 9.91 9.47 -9.10
N ASP A 27 10.28 10.75 -9.02
CA ASP A 27 11.64 11.23 -9.28
C ASP A 27 12.65 10.55 -8.33
N THR A 28 12.34 10.53 -7.04
CA THR A 28 13.17 9.85 -6.02
C THR A 28 13.35 8.36 -6.31
N LEU A 29 12.32 7.68 -6.79
CA LEU A 29 12.37 6.24 -7.08
C LEU A 29 12.97 5.93 -8.45
N SER A 30 13.03 6.88 -9.38
CA SER A 30 13.42 6.63 -10.78
C SER A 30 14.82 6.03 -10.94
N PHE A 31 15.73 6.30 -9.98
CA PHE A 31 17.11 5.80 -9.97
C PHE A 31 17.33 4.57 -9.06
N THR A 32 16.24 3.99 -8.54
CA THR A 32 16.31 2.84 -7.64
C THR A 32 16.17 1.50 -8.37
N HIS A 33 16.75 0.47 -7.78
CA HIS A 33 16.73 -0.92 -8.18
C HIS A 33 16.84 -1.81 -6.92
N SER A 34 16.82 -3.13 -7.11
CA SER A 34 16.74 -4.11 -6.01
C SER A 34 17.81 -3.95 -4.92
N LYS A 35 19.02 -3.49 -5.27
CA LYS A 35 20.17 -3.36 -4.35
C LYS A 35 20.29 -1.98 -3.67
N ASN A 36 19.65 -0.93 -4.19
CA ASN A 36 19.72 0.44 -3.65
C ASN A 36 18.33 1.00 -3.27
N ARG A 37 17.44 0.10 -2.84
CA ARG A 37 16.06 0.40 -2.47
C ARG A 37 15.93 1.41 -1.32
N HIS A 38 14.89 2.23 -1.37
CA HIS A 38 14.59 3.22 -0.34
C HIS A 38 13.65 2.67 0.73
N ILE A 39 14.07 2.74 2.00
CA ILE A 39 13.24 2.33 3.13
C ILE A 39 12.13 3.36 3.34
N GLY A 40 10.88 2.90 3.52
CA GLY A 40 9.71 3.78 3.65
C GLY A 40 9.86 4.87 4.72
N LYS A 41 10.44 4.53 5.89
CA LYS A 41 10.73 5.50 6.95
C LYS A 41 11.66 6.63 6.50
N HIS A 42 12.63 6.34 5.64
CA HIS A 42 13.56 7.34 5.11
C HIS A 42 12.87 8.24 4.07
N ILE A 43 12.00 7.67 3.23
CA ILE A 43 11.18 8.46 2.28
C ILE A 43 10.27 9.42 3.04
N CYS A 44 9.59 8.95 4.10
CA CYS A 44 8.76 9.83 4.94
C CYS A 44 9.58 10.93 5.62
N ALA A 45 10.77 10.61 6.14
CA ALA A 45 11.67 11.60 6.74
C ALA A 45 12.12 12.66 5.71
N TRP A 46 12.42 12.25 4.49
CA TRP A 46 12.74 13.14 3.38
C TRP A 46 11.58 14.09 3.05
N PHE A 47 10.35 13.58 2.91
CA PHE A 47 9.18 14.42 2.70
C PHE A 47 8.99 15.44 3.83
N ASN A 48 9.13 15.00 5.08
CA ASN A 48 8.99 15.87 6.24
C ASN A 48 10.06 16.97 6.25
N ALA A 49 11.31 16.65 5.87
CA ALA A 49 12.38 17.63 5.72
C ALA A 49 12.10 18.64 4.58
N SER A 50 11.42 18.20 3.53
CA SER A 50 10.94 19.05 2.42
C SER A 50 9.67 19.84 2.77
N GLY A 51 9.19 19.80 4.03
CA GLY A 51 8.01 20.54 4.49
C GLY A 51 6.67 19.84 4.30
N HIS A 52 6.66 18.59 3.85
CA HIS A 52 5.45 17.80 3.60
C HIS A 52 5.27 16.70 4.64
N LYS A 53 4.23 16.80 5.47
CA LYS A 53 3.93 15.77 6.49
C LYS A 53 3.38 14.51 5.84
N VAL A 54 4.24 13.51 5.65
CA VAL A 54 3.87 12.23 5.03
C VAL A 54 4.06 11.08 6.02
N SER A 55 2.96 10.35 6.29
CA SER A 55 2.99 9.11 7.07
C SER A 55 3.28 7.91 6.18
N GLU A 56 3.72 6.78 6.77
CA GLU A 56 3.92 5.55 5.99
C GLU A 56 2.63 5.02 5.35
N VAL A 57 1.48 5.26 5.99
CA VAL A 57 0.16 4.93 5.41
C VAL A 57 -0.04 5.73 4.13
N ARG A 58 0.28 7.03 4.15
CA ARG A 58 0.11 7.91 3.00
C ARG A 58 1.12 7.61 1.89
N LEU A 59 2.37 7.29 2.26
CA LEU A 59 3.37 6.78 1.32
C LEU A 59 2.86 5.52 0.60
N ARG A 60 2.33 4.53 1.32
CA ARG A 60 1.76 3.32 0.70
C ARG A 60 0.64 3.63 -0.28
N LYS A 61 -0.16 4.66 -0.01
CA LYS A 61 -1.19 5.11 -0.95
C LYS A 61 -0.64 5.73 -2.21
N MET A 62 0.37 6.59 -2.09
CA MET A 62 1.06 7.14 -3.25
C MET A 62 1.67 6.04 -4.11
N ILE A 63 2.31 5.03 -3.48
CA ILE A 63 2.84 3.86 -4.20
C ILE A 63 1.72 3.09 -4.92
N ASN A 64 0.60 2.81 -4.25
CA ASN A 64 -0.53 2.12 -4.88
C ASN A 64 -1.13 2.95 -6.03
N TYR A 65 -1.24 4.26 -5.86
CA TYR A 65 -1.72 5.17 -6.89
C TYR A 65 -0.82 5.14 -8.14
N ILE A 66 0.51 5.18 -7.97
CA ILE A 66 1.47 5.05 -9.06
C ILE A 66 1.27 3.72 -9.82
N ARG A 67 1.12 2.61 -9.09
CA ARG A 67 0.92 1.27 -9.69
C ARG A 67 -0.37 1.15 -10.50
N VAL A 68 -1.47 1.72 -10.00
CA VAL A 68 -2.78 1.65 -10.66
C VAL A 68 -2.83 2.55 -11.89
N LEU A 69 -2.29 3.77 -11.79
CA LEU A 69 -2.32 4.73 -12.89
C LEU A 69 -1.39 4.39 -14.05
N ASN A 70 -0.24 3.77 -13.79
CA ASN A 70 0.64 3.25 -14.85
C ASN A 70 -0.10 2.33 -15.83
N VAL A 71 -1.22 1.72 -15.42
CA VAL A 71 -2.03 0.81 -16.25
C VAL A 71 -3.25 1.50 -16.87
N GLN A 72 -3.80 2.55 -16.25
CA GLN A 72 -5.17 3.01 -16.54
C GLN A 72 -5.30 4.25 -17.42
N GLN A 73 -4.26 5.05 -17.65
CA GLN A 73 -4.44 6.36 -18.32
C GLN A 73 -3.47 6.70 -19.45
N GLY A 74 -2.54 5.83 -19.84
CA GLY A 74 -1.47 6.24 -20.76
C GLY A 74 -0.59 7.38 -20.21
N VAL A 75 -0.77 7.71 -18.93
CA VAL A 75 0.10 8.57 -18.14
C VAL A 75 1.21 7.65 -17.65
N GLU A 76 2.24 7.49 -18.47
CA GLU A 76 3.50 6.98 -17.98
C GLU A 76 4.01 8.01 -16.96
N PHE A 77 3.88 7.73 -15.67
CA PHE A 77 4.84 8.29 -14.74
C PHE A 77 6.21 7.93 -15.31
N ASN A 78 7.10 8.92 -15.45
CA ASN A 78 8.38 8.81 -16.16
C ASN A 78 9.36 7.87 -15.44
N LEU A 79 9.01 6.58 -15.41
CA LEU A 79 9.76 5.46 -14.85
C LEU A 79 10.44 4.66 -15.97
N GLY A 80 10.29 5.11 -17.22
CA GLY A 80 10.88 4.46 -18.40
C GLY A 80 10.43 3.00 -18.55
N GLY A 81 9.12 2.75 -18.48
CA GLY A 81 8.54 1.40 -18.58
C GLY A 81 8.67 0.52 -17.32
N LYS A 82 9.25 1.03 -16.23
CA LYS A 82 9.45 0.27 -14.98
C LYS A 82 8.22 0.35 -14.06
N VAL A 83 8.10 -0.68 -13.21
CA VAL A 83 7.05 -0.81 -12.20
C VAL A 83 7.64 -0.61 -10.81
N VAL A 84 6.91 0.10 -9.93
CA VAL A 84 7.30 0.27 -8.53
C VAL A 84 7.05 -1.00 -7.72
N ILE A 85 8.10 -1.55 -7.13
CA ILE A 85 8.09 -2.70 -6.23
C ILE A 85 8.21 -2.25 -4.77
N GLY A 86 7.55 -2.96 -3.88
CA GLY A 86 7.39 -2.59 -2.48
C GLY A 86 7.37 -3.84 -1.63
N ALA A 87 8.51 -4.13 -1.02
CA ALA A 87 8.72 -5.28 -0.15
C ALA A 87 9.07 -4.81 1.28
N GLY A 88 9.14 -5.73 2.23
CA GLY A 88 9.36 -5.42 3.65
C GLY A 88 10.64 -4.60 3.92
N ASN A 89 11.62 -4.66 3.02
CA ASN A 89 12.86 -3.91 3.08
C ASN A 89 12.77 -2.48 2.49
N GLY A 90 11.60 -2.00 2.01
CA GLY A 90 11.44 -0.71 1.27
C GLY A 90 10.97 -0.80 -0.21
N TYR A 91 11.22 0.25 -0.99
CA TYR A 91 10.68 0.50 -2.34
C TYR A 91 11.77 0.69 -3.39
N PHE A 92 11.51 0.22 -4.61
CA PHE A 92 12.37 0.44 -5.77
C PHE A 92 11.58 0.28 -7.08
N VAL A 93 12.19 0.56 -8.24
CA VAL A 93 11.58 0.32 -9.56
C VAL A 93 12.29 -0.81 -10.30
N THR A 94 11.55 -1.57 -11.12
CA THR A 94 12.11 -2.67 -11.91
C THR A 94 11.36 -2.87 -13.23
N ASP A 95 12.05 -3.39 -14.23
CA ASP A 95 11.51 -3.99 -15.47
C ASP A 95 11.68 -5.52 -15.49
N GLU A 96 12.28 -6.10 -14.44
CA GLU A 96 12.47 -7.55 -14.32
C GLU A 96 11.14 -8.26 -14.06
N ILE A 97 10.69 -9.07 -15.03
CA ILE A 97 9.41 -9.80 -15.01
C ILE A 97 9.27 -10.69 -13.75
N GLU A 98 10.33 -11.41 -13.38
CA GLU A 98 10.27 -12.33 -12.23
C GLU A 98 10.06 -11.60 -10.91
N ILE A 99 10.67 -10.42 -10.73
CA ILE A 99 10.44 -9.59 -9.54
C ILE A 99 8.97 -9.10 -9.49
N VAL A 100 8.41 -8.76 -10.65
CA VAL A 100 6.99 -8.36 -10.74
C VAL A 100 6.07 -9.54 -10.39
N LYS A 101 6.36 -10.75 -10.87
CA LYS A 101 5.62 -11.97 -10.51
C LYS A 101 5.69 -12.25 -9.01
N ASP A 102 6.88 -12.23 -8.42
CA ASP A 102 7.06 -12.42 -6.98
C ASP A 102 6.25 -11.41 -6.15
N GLN A 103 6.20 -10.16 -6.61
CA GLN A 103 5.39 -9.12 -5.97
C GLN A 103 3.89 -9.41 -6.07
N ILE A 104 3.41 -9.93 -7.19
CA ILE A 104 2.01 -10.34 -7.39
C ILE A 104 1.69 -11.52 -6.46
N ASP A 105 2.50 -12.56 -6.43
CA ASP A 105 2.29 -13.74 -5.59
C ASP A 105 2.28 -13.38 -4.10
N SER A 106 3.19 -12.50 -3.68
CA SER A 106 3.20 -11.96 -2.32
C SER A 106 1.91 -11.22 -1.96
N LEU A 107 1.37 -10.41 -2.88
CA LEU A 107 0.11 -9.70 -2.67
C LEU A 107 -1.09 -10.68 -2.63
N GLN A 108 -1.09 -11.69 -3.49
CA GLN A 108 -2.13 -12.71 -3.54
C GLN A 108 -2.17 -13.52 -2.23
N GLY A 109 -1.01 -13.98 -1.74
CA GLY A 109 -0.92 -14.67 -0.45
C GLY A 109 -1.43 -13.83 0.72
N ARG A 110 -1.22 -12.50 0.69
CA ARG A 110 -1.79 -11.58 1.70
C ARG A 110 -3.31 -11.48 1.59
N VAL A 111 -3.86 -11.42 0.38
CA VAL A 111 -5.32 -11.43 0.15
C VAL A 111 -5.94 -12.70 0.73
N ASP A 112 -5.35 -13.86 0.45
CA ASP A 112 -5.89 -15.14 0.90
C ASP A 112 -5.80 -15.30 2.42
N SER A 113 -4.70 -14.84 3.03
CA SER A 113 -4.56 -14.78 4.49
C SER A 113 -5.63 -13.89 5.14
N MET A 114 -5.92 -12.72 4.54
CA MET A 114 -6.95 -11.81 5.05
C MET A 114 -8.36 -12.41 4.93
N LYS A 115 -8.66 -13.12 3.83
CA LYS A 115 -9.94 -13.83 3.68
C LYS A 115 -10.14 -14.89 4.76
N ALA A 116 -9.12 -15.69 5.05
CA ALA A 116 -9.19 -16.71 6.10
C ALA A 116 -9.47 -16.10 7.49
N VAL A 117 -8.87 -14.95 7.81
CA VAL A 117 -9.16 -14.22 9.06
C VAL A 117 -10.60 -13.73 9.10
N ILE A 118 -11.13 -13.18 8.00
CA ILE A 118 -12.52 -12.74 7.91
C ILE A 118 -13.47 -13.91 8.18
N ASP A 119 -13.23 -15.06 7.56
CA ASP A 119 -14.09 -16.24 7.73
C ASP A 119 -14.04 -16.79 9.16
N SER A 120 -12.86 -16.80 9.78
CA SER A 120 -12.72 -17.16 11.20
C SER A 120 -13.50 -16.21 12.11
N LEU A 121 -13.41 -14.90 11.88
CA LEU A 121 -14.14 -13.90 12.68
C LEU A 121 -15.65 -14.02 12.50
N LYS A 122 -16.14 -14.32 11.28
CA LYS A 122 -17.57 -14.61 11.04
C LYS A 122 -18.04 -15.82 11.86
N ALA A 123 -17.28 -16.92 11.84
CA ALA A 123 -17.61 -18.11 12.62
C ALA A 123 -17.62 -17.84 14.14
N GLN A 124 -16.62 -17.09 14.62
CA GLN A 124 -16.56 -16.68 16.04
C GLN A 124 -17.75 -15.79 16.43
N LEU A 125 -18.16 -14.87 15.55
CA LEU A 125 -19.32 -14.01 15.77
C LEU A 125 -20.62 -14.82 15.93
N GLU A 126 -20.85 -15.83 15.08
CA GLU A 126 -22.03 -16.69 15.20
C GLU A 126 -22.03 -17.49 16.50
N ASN A 127 -20.87 -18.00 16.93
CA ASN A 127 -20.74 -18.66 18.23
C ASN A 127 -21.03 -17.72 19.41
N LEU A 128 -20.58 -16.47 19.34
CA LEU A 128 -20.88 -15.47 20.37
C LEU A 128 -22.38 -15.17 20.42
N LYS A 129 -23.05 -14.98 19.28
CA LYS A 129 -24.51 -14.76 19.21
C LYS A 129 -25.28 -15.93 19.81
N TYR A 130 -24.88 -17.17 19.50
CA TYR A 130 -25.50 -18.37 20.06
C TYR A 130 -25.39 -18.40 21.59
N ARG A 131 -24.18 -18.16 22.12
CA ARG A 131 -23.94 -18.12 23.57
C ARG A 131 -24.74 -17.03 24.29
N SER A 132 -24.90 -15.85 23.68
CA SER A 132 -25.70 -14.78 24.27
C SER A 132 -27.18 -15.16 24.37
N LYS A 133 -27.73 -15.81 23.33
CA LYS A 133 -29.13 -16.29 23.34
C LYS A 133 -29.39 -17.36 24.40
N CYS A 134 -28.43 -18.28 24.64
CA CYS A 134 -28.58 -19.31 25.66
C CYS A 134 -28.44 -18.80 27.10
N LYS A 135 -27.95 -17.58 27.32
CA LYS A 135 -27.85 -16.96 28.66
C LYS A 135 -29.10 -16.16 29.06
N GLU A 136 -30.00 -15.91 28.12
CA GLU A 136 -31.25 -15.16 28.33
C GLU A 136 -32.48 -16.10 28.51
N GLN A 137 -32.26 -17.43 28.51
CA GLN A 137 -33.22 -18.47 28.85
C GLN A 137 -32.89 -19.07 30.21
#